data_AF-A0A2P6FP30-F1
#
_entry.id   AF-A0A2P6FP30-F1
#
_cell.length_a   1.000
_cell.length_b   1.000
_cell.length_c   1.000
_cell.angle_alpha   90.00
_cell.angle_beta   90.00
_cell.angle_gamma   90.00
#
_symmetry.space_group_name_H-M   'P 1'
#
loop_
_entity.id
_entity.type
_entity.pdbx_description
1 polymer ?
#
loop_
_entity_poly.entity_id
_entity_poly.type
_entity_poly.pdbx_seq_one_letter_code
_entity_poly.pdbx_strand_id
1 'polypeptide(L)'
;MRNFDWKRALKYFLLKDFLVAFKLAMKYFFRPKVTINYPHEKGKISPRFRGEHALRCYPNGEERCIACKLCEAICPAQAITIDAGPRMADGSRRTTRYDIDMTKCIYCGFCQEACPVDAIVEGPNFEYATETREELFYNKEKLMENGRKWERQLAENIKLDTNFR
;
A
#
# COMPACT_ATOMS: atom_id res chain seq x y z
N MET A 1 49.17 -45.65 -3.11
CA MET A 1 49.45 -44.84 -1.89
C MET A 1 48.70 -43.53 -2.01
N ARG A 2 47.85 -43.18 -1.04
CA ARG A 2 47.01 -41.96 -1.11
C ARG A 2 47.91 -40.73 -1.10
N ASN A 3 47.86 -39.92 -2.15
CA ASN A 3 48.54 -38.62 -2.19
C ASN A 3 47.94 -37.74 -1.09
N PHE A 4 48.70 -37.55 0.00
CA PHE A 4 48.29 -36.73 1.12
C PHE A 4 48.36 -35.26 0.71
N ASP A 5 47.20 -34.63 0.51
CA ASP A 5 47.11 -33.22 0.09
C ASP A 5 47.48 -32.29 1.25
N TRP A 6 48.78 -32.03 1.39
CA TRP A 6 49.38 -31.16 2.41
C TRP A 6 48.82 -29.74 2.39
N LYS A 7 48.41 -29.21 1.23
CA LYS A 7 47.83 -27.87 1.14
C LYS A 7 46.47 -27.82 1.81
N ARG A 8 45.66 -28.85 1.61
CA ARG A 8 44.34 -28.98 2.22
C ARG A 8 44.43 -29.25 3.73
N ALA A 9 45.37 -30.09 4.15
CA ALA A 9 45.63 -30.34 5.57
C ALA A 9 46.07 -29.07 6.32
N LEU A 10 46.98 -28.28 5.74
CA LEU A 10 47.44 -27.01 6.31
C LEU A 10 46.33 -25.95 6.35
N LYS A 11 45.46 -25.90 5.33
CA LYS A 11 44.31 -24.99 5.29
C LYS A 11 43.31 -25.26 6.42
N TYR A 12 43.05 -26.54 6.71
CA TYR A 12 42.16 -26.95 7.79
C TYR A 12 42.80 -26.78 9.17
N PHE A 13 44.08 -27.12 9.33
CA PHE A 13 44.81 -26.94 10.58
C PHE A 13 44.90 -25.46 11.00
N LEU A 14 45.16 -24.56 10.05
CA LEU A 14 45.20 -23.10 10.28
C LEU A 14 43.83 -22.42 10.22
N LEU A 15 42.73 -23.18 10.05
CA LEU A 15 41.36 -22.65 10.00
C LEU A 15 41.21 -21.42 9.07
N LYS A 16 41.91 -21.43 7.93
CA LYS A 16 42.05 -20.24 7.07
C LYS A 16 40.71 -19.69 6.58
N ASP A 17 39.74 -20.58 6.34
CA ASP A 17 38.38 -20.20 5.94
C ASP A 17 37.64 -19.44 7.05
N PHE A 18 37.84 -19.81 8.33
CA PHE A 18 37.28 -19.07 9.47
C PHE A 18 37.89 -17.68 9.60
N LEU A 19 39.19 -17.53 9.40
CA LEU A 19 39.86 -16.22 9.46
C LEU A 19 39.37 -15.26 8.36
N VAL A 20 39.15 -15.78 7.15
CA VAL A 20 38.58 -15.00 6.04
C VAL A 20 37.14 -14.58 6.35
N ALA A 21 36.32 -15.51 6.87
CA ALA A 21 34.95 -15.23 7.29
C ALA A 21 34.90 -14.21 8.44
N PHE A 22 35.80 -14.34 9.42
CA PHE A 22 35.91 -13.40 10.55
C PHE A 22 36.32 -12.01 10.08
N LYS A 23 37.29 -11.89 9.17
CA LYS A 23 37.67 -10.60 8.57
C LYS A 23 36.49 -9.95 7.84
N LEU A 24 35.68 -10.74 7.14
CA LEU A 24 34.46 -10.26 6.50
C LEU A 24 33.44 -9.79 7.55
N ALA A 25 33.20 -10.58 8.59
CA ALA A 25 32.29 -10.22 9.68
C ALA A 25 32.71 -8.92 10.37
N MET A 26 33.99 -8.77 10.70
CA MET A 26 34.53 -7.56 11.31
C MET A 26 34.38 -6.34 10.38
N LYS A 27 34.53 -6.50 9.06
CA LYS A 27 34.28 -5.42 8.09
C LYS A 27 32.82 -4.93 8.14
N TYR A 28 31.84 -5.82 8.27
CA TYR A 28 30.43 -5.42 8.40
C TYR A 28 30.07 -4.95 9.80
N PHE A 29 30.79 -5.41 10.84
CA PHE A 29 30.59 -4.98 12.21
C PHE A 29 30.81 -3.47 12.37
N PHE A 30 31.91 -2.95 11.81
CA PHE A 30 32.27 -1.53 11.85
C PHE A 30 31.61 -0.65 10.76
N ARG A 31 30.81 -1.23 9.85
CA ARG A 31 30.04 -0.42 8.90
C ARG A 31 28.87 0.27 9.63
N PRO A 32 28.50 1.51 9.22
CA PRO A 32 27.31 2.17 9.74
C PRO A 32 26.08 1.31 9.46
N LYS A 33 25.15 1.28 10.43
CA LYS A 33 23.93 0.49 10.31
C LYS A 33 22.95 1.19 9.38
N VAL A 34 22.27 0.40 8.55
CA VAL A 34 21.25 0.89 7.59
C VAL A 34 19.87 1.01 8.26
N THR A 35 19.76 0.64 9.53
CA THR A 35 18.52 0.67 10.32
C THR A 35 18.00 2.11 10.45
N ILE A 36 16.78 2.35 9.98
CA ILE A 36 16.03 3.58 10.24
C ILE A 36 15.41 3.53 11.63
N ASN A 37 15.29 4.68 12.30
CA ASN A 37 14.68 4.76 13.61
C ASN A 37 13.16 4.93 13.53
N TYR A 38 12.44 3.85 13.20
CA TYR A 38 10.97 3.85 13.21
C TYR A 38 10.47 3.93 14.67
N PRO A 39 9.51 4.80 15.02
CA PRO A 39 8.58 5.57 14.18
C PRO A 39 9.00 7.02 13.85
N HIS A 40 10.15 7.50 14.37
CA HIS A 40 10.58 8.89 14.19
C HIS A 40 11.08 9.20 12.77
N GLU A 41 11.73 8.22 12.14
CA GLU A 41 12.16 8.27 10.75
C GLU A 41 11.44 7.18 9.96
N LYS A 42 10.74 7.57 8.89
CA LYS A 42 10.00 6.65 8.00
C LYS A 42 10.75 6.44 6.69
N GLY A 43 10.53 5.28 6.08
CA GLY A 43 11.04 4.99 4.73
C GLY A 43 10.47 5.97 3.70
N LYS A 44 11.24 6.25 2.65
CA LYS A 44 10.77 7.08 1.53
C LYS A 44 9.76 6.28 0.70
N ILE A 45 8.61 6.90 0.42
CA ILE A 45 7.50 6.29 -0.31
C ILE A 45 7.32 7.03 -1.63
N SER A 46 7.08 6.29 -2.73
CA SER A 46 6.79 6.89 -4.03
C SER A 46 5.36 7.45 -4.09
N PRO A 47 5.07 8.47 -4.92
CA PRO A 47 3.70 8.97 -5.12
C PRO A 47 2.68 7.91 -5.59
N ARG A 48 3.16 6.82 -6.22
CA ARG A 48 2.35 5.68 -6.71
C ARG A 48 2.09 4.59 -5.66
N PHE A 49 2.44 4.85 -4.41
CA PHE A 49 2.24 3.88 -3.35
C PHE A 49 0.76 3.58 -3.14
N ARG A 50 0.47 2.32 -2.80
CA ARG A 50 -0.87 1.77 -2.64
C ARG A 50 -1.10 1.42 -1.18
N GLY A 51 -1.98 2.17 -0.53
CA GLY A 51 -2.32 2.03 0.89
C GLY A 51 -3.82 2.04 1.15
N GLU A 52 -4.22 2.73 2.21
CA GLU A 52 -5.61 2.82 2.66
C GLU A 52 -6.52 3.45 1.60
N HIS A 53 -7.68 2.87 1.37
CA HIS A 53 -8.63 3.35 0.38
C HIS A 53 -9.32 4.64 0.85
N ALA A 54 -9.56 5.54 -0.09
CA ALA A 54 -10.23 6.81 0.14
C ALA A 54 -11.21 7.14 -0.99
N LEU A 55 -12.39 7.65 -0.63
CA LEU A 55 -13.34 8.22 -1.57
C LEU A 55 -13.21 9.75 -1.60
N ARG A 56 -12.95 10.31 -2.76
CA ARG A 56 -12.68 11.74 -2.95
C ARG A 56 -13.93 12.52 -3.32
N CYS A 57 -13.89 13.81 -2.99
CA CYS A 57 -14.86 14.79 -3.42
C CYS A 57 -14.32 15.66 -4.56
N TYR A 58 -15.24 16.28 -5.30
CA TYR A 58 -14.95 17.42 -6.15
C TYR A 58 -14.62 18.66 -5.30
N PRO A 59 -13.98 19.70 -5.90
CA PRO A 59 -13.68 20.94 -5.18
C PRO A 59 -14.91 21.68 -4.63
N ASN A 60 -16.09 21.43 -5.18
CA ASN A 60 -17.37 21.96 -4.69
C ASN A 60 -17.92 21.19 -3.46
N GLY A 61 -17.21 20.15 -2.99
CA GLY A 61 -17.61 19.32 -1.85
C GLY A 61 -18.50 18.12 -2.21
N GLU A 62 -18.93 17.98 -3.47
CA GLU A 62 -19.76 16.87 -3.91
C GLU A 62 -18.94 15.58 -4.07
N GLU A 63 -19.52 14.43 -3.75
CA GLU A 63 -18.83 13.15 -3.95
C GLU A 63 -18.58 12.85 -5.43
N ARG A 64 -17.38 12.36 -5.76
CA ARG A 64 -17.03 12.02 -7.15
C ARG A 64 -17.75 10.79 -7.67
N CYS A 65 -18.10 9.86 -6.78
CA CYS A 65 -18.67 8.57 -7.15
C CYS A 65 -20.02 8.72 -7.85
N ILE A 66 -20.15 8.13 -9.04
CA ILE A 66 -21.37 8.10 -9.86
C ILE A 66 -22.06 6.72 -9.86
N ALA A 67 -21.65 5.82 -8.96
CA ALA A 67 -22.20 4.47 -8.84
C ALA A 67 -22.19 3.66 -10.17
N CYS A 68 -21.09 3.75 -10.92
CA CYS A 68 -20.88 3.03 -12.20
C CYS A 68 -20.60 1.53 -12.03
N LYS A 69 -20.25 1.08 -10.82
CA LYS A 69 -19.93 -0.32 -10.46
C LYS A 69 -18.73 -0.95 -11.19
N LEU A 70 -17.93 -0.16 -11.92
CA LEU A 70 -16.73 -0.68 -12.59
C LEU A 70 -15.67 -1.18 -11.59
N CYS A 71 -15.49 -0.48 -10.47
CA CYS A 71 -14.55 -0.89 -9.42
C CYS A 71 -14.96 -2.21 -8.72
N GLU A 72 -16.27 -2.46 -8.59
CA GLU A 72 -16.80 -3.74 -8.10
C GLU A 72 -16.54 -4.87 -9.10
N ALA A 73 -16.77 -4.61 -10.39
CA ALA A 73 -16.58 -5.59 -11.45
C ALA A 73 -15.10 -5.98 -11.67
N ILE A 74 -14.17 -5.03 -11.57
CA ILE A 74 -12.74 -5.29 -11.80
C ILE A 74 -12.02 -5.87 -10.57
N CYS A 75 -12.63 -5.81 -9.38
CA CYS A 75 -11.98 -6.23 -8.15
C CYS A 75 -11.68 -7.74 -8.18
N PRO A 76 -10.39 -8.17 -8.22
CA PRO A 76 -10.05 -9.57 -8.38
C PRO A 76 -10.45 -10.42 -7.16
N ALA A 77 -10.50 -9.81 -5.98
CA ALA A 77 -10.88 -10.45 -4.73
C ALA A 77 -12.36 -10.24 -4.36
N GLN A 78 -13.14 -9.54 -5.19
CA GLN A 78 -14.55 -9.21 -4.92
C GLN A 78 -14.78 -8.61 -3.52
N ALA A 79 -13.88 -7.72 -3.10
CA ALA A 79 -13.89 -7.09 -1.78
C ALA A 79 -14.87 -5.91 -1.67
N ILE A 80 -15.33 -5.37 -2.81
CA ILE A 80 -16.15 -4.17 -2.89
C ILE A 80 -17.61 -4.59 -3.11
N THR A 81 -18.54 -3.99 -2.37
CA THR A 81 -19.99 -4.16 -2.58
C THR A 81 -20.63 -2.79 -2.75
N ILE A 82 -21.36 -2.59 -3.86
CA ILE A 82 -21.94 -1.29 -4.20
C ILE A 82 -23.43 -1.42 -4.47
N ASP A 83 -24.24 -0.63 -3.76
CA ASP A 83 -25.64 -0.41 -4.10
C ASP A 83 -25.85 1.01 -4.61
N ALA A 84 -26.55 1.13 -5.73
CA ALA A 84 -26.83 2.39 -6.40
C ALA A 84 -28.31 2.75 -6.23
N GLY A 85 -28.59 4.01 -5.90
CA GLY A 85 -29.95 4.53 -5.82
C GLY A 85 -30.00 6.00 -6.27
N PRO A 86 -31.19 6.49 -6.67
CA PRO A 86 -31.39 7.91 -6.92
C PRO A 86 -31.30 8.67 -5.59
N ARG A 87 -30.53 9.75 -5.55
CA ARG A 87 -30.50 10.65 -4.38
C ARG A 87 -31.84 11.40 -4.32
N MET A 88 -32.52 11.32 -3.18
CA MET A 88 -33.86 11.91 -3.00
C MET A 88 -33.93 13.42 -3.25
N ALA A 89 -32.83 14.15 -3.03
CA ALA A 89 -32.80 15.61 -3.20
C ALA A 89 -32.72 16.05 -4.68
N ASP A 90 -31.83 15.42 -5.45
CA ASP A 90 -31.41 15.95 -6.77
C ASP A 90 -31.67 14.97 -7.93
N GLY A 91 -32.18 13.76 -7.65
CA GLY A 91 -32.36 12.70 -8.64
C GLY A 91 -31.05 12.11 -9.20
N SER A 92 -29.89 12.64 -8.78
CA SER A 92 -28.58 12.17 -9.21
C SER A 92 -28.31 10.73 -8.75
N ARG A 93 -27.69 9.93 -9.62
CA ARG A 93 -27.33 8.54 -9.32
C ARG A 93 -26.14 8.51 -8.38
N ARG A 94 -26.35 8.05 -7.14
CA ARG A 94 -25.33 7.98 -6.09
C ARG A 94 -25.33 6.61 -5.43
N THR A 95 -24.27 6.34 -4.66
CA THR A 95 -24.16 5.09 -3.91
C THR A 95 -24.91 5.22 -2.59
N THR A 96 -25.86 4.32 -2.34
CA THR A 96 -26.50 4.18 -1.03
C THR A 96 -25.59 3.38 -0.10
N ARG A 97 -24.94 2.36 -0.65
CA ARG A 97 -23.97 1.50 0.03
C ARG A 97 -22.69 1.43 -0.81
N TYR A 98 -21.55 1.58 -0.15
CA TYR A 98 -20.25 1.40 -0.76
C TYR A 98 -19.33 0.86 0.32
N ASP A 99 -19.21 -0.46 0.38
CA ASP A 99 -18.45 -1.12 1.42
C ASP A 99 -17.24 -1.81 0.81
N ILE A 100 -16.12 -1.78 1.54
CA ILE A 100 -14.90 -2.51 1.20
C ILE A 100 -14.48 -3.36 2.39
N ASP A 101 -14.35 -4.66 2.17
CA ASP A 101 -13.71 -5.56 3.11
C ASP A 101 -12.18 -5.50 2.93
N MET A 102 -11.50 -4.78 3.83
CA MET A 102 -10.05 -4.61 3.78
C MET A 102 -9.29 -5.93 4.09
N THR A 103 -9.98 -6.95 4.63
CA THR A 103 -9.41 -8.29 4.85
C THR A 103 -9.39 -9.14 3.58
N LYS A 104 -10.28 -8.85 2.63
CA LYS A 104 -10.28 -9.46 1.28
C LYS A 104 -9.46 -8.67 0.29
N CYS A 105 -9.38 -7.35 0.47
CA CYS A 105 -8.66 -6.48 -0.44
C CYS A 105 -7.16 -6.85 -0.50
N ILE A 106 -6.63 -6.95 -1.71
CA ILE A 106 -5.22 -7.28 -1.96
C ILE A 106 -4.37 -6.06 -2.37
N TYR A 107 -4.92 -4.84 -2.29
CA TYR A 107 -4.24 -3.57 -2.56
C TYR A 107 -3.54 -3.52 -3.94
N CYS A 108 -4.25 -4.03 -4.96
CA CYS A 108 -3.74 -4.12 -6.32
C CYS A 108 -3.82 -2.79 -7.10
N GLY A 109 -4.66 -1.83 -6.68
CA GLY A 109 -4.86 -0.56 -7.40
C GLY A 109 -5.80 -0.59 -8.60
N PHE A 110 -6.37 -1.73 -8.99
CA PHE A 110 -7.28 -1.78 -10.15
C PHE A 110 -8.54 -0.94 -9.98
N CYS A 111 -9.03 -0.77 -8.75
CA CYS A 111 -10.17 0.10 -8.47
C CYS A 111 -9.86 1.58 -8.78
N GLN A 112 -8.64 2.03 -8.52
CA GLN A 112 -8.15 3.38 -8.82
C GLN A 112 -8.03 3.60 -10.33
N GLU A 113 -7.57 2.61 -11.07
CA GLU A 113 -7.37 2.72 -12.53
C GLU A 113 -8.68 2.59 -13.31
N ALA A 114 -9.58 1.73 -12.85
CA ALA A 114 -10.87 1.50 -13.50
C ALA A 114 -11.90 2.61 -13.24
N CYS A 115 -11.65 3.50 -12.27
CA CYS A 115 -12.60 4.56 -11.94
C CYS A 115 -12.58 5.66 -13.00
N PRO A 116 -13.69 5.93 -13.73
CA PRO A 116 -13.69 6.92 -14.81
C PRO A 116 -13.66 8.38 -14.33
N VAL A 117 -13.82 8.60 -13.02
CA VAL A 117 -13.98 9.93 -12.40
C VAL A 117 -13.04 10.15 -11.21
N ASP A 118 -12.06 9.24 -11.02
CA ASP A 118 -11.12 9.23 -9.89
C ASP A 118 -11.82 9.35 -8.52
N ALA A 119 -12.93 8.64 -8.35
CA ALA A 119 -13.69 8.66 -7.10
C ALA A 119 -13.02 7.85 -5.99
N ILE A 120 -12.60 6.63 -6.29
CA ILE A 120 -11.84 5.79 -5.35
C ILE A 120 -10.37 5.84 -5.71
N VAL A 121 -9.53 6.02 -4.70
CA VAL A 121 -8.07 6.01 -4.85
C VAL A 121 -7.43 5.34 -3.66
N GLU A 122 -6.28 4.72 -3.89
CA GLU A 122 -5.44 4.18 -2.84
C GLU A 122 -4.53 5.29 -2.31
N GLY A 123 -4.62 5.55 -1.01
CA GLY A 123 -3.92 6.63 -0.35
C GLY A 123 -2.53 6.26 0.13
N PRO A 124 -1.78 7.27 0.64
CA PRO A 124 -0.44 7.08 1.15
C PRO A 124 -0.41 6.43 2.54
N ASN A 125 -1.55 6.32 3.23
CA ASN A 125 -1.58 5.79 4.58
C ASN A 125 -1.41 4.27 4.57
N PHE A 126 -0.51 3.75 5.38
CA PHE A 126 -0.28 2.31 5.56
C PHE A 126 -0.34 1.89 7.04
N GLU A 127 -0.45 2.84 7.95
CA GLU A 127 -0.44 2.61 9.40
C GLU A 127 -1.88 2.70 9.94
N TYR A 128 -2.69 1.69 9.62
CA TYR A 128 -4.08 1.58 10.09
C TYR A 128 -4.38 0.19 10.66
N ALA A 129 -3.39 -0.41 11.31
CA ALA A 129 -3.61 -1.66 12.04
C ALA A 129 -4.68 -1.44 13.13
N THR A 130 -5.66 -2.34 13.18
CA THR A 130 -6.79 -2.30 14.11
C THR A 130 -6.73 -3.49 15.07
N GLU A 131 -7.39 -3.35 16.22
CA GLU A 131 -7.43 -4.41 17.24
C GLU A 131 -8.52 -5.44 16.93
N THR A 132 -9.59 -5.01 16.26
CA THR A 132 -10.73 -5.86 15.90
C THR A 132 -10.84 -6.06 14.38
N ARG A 133 -11.51 -7.15 13.97
CA ARG A 133 -11.74 -7.45 12.56
C ARG A 133 -12.82 -6.56 11.97
N GLU A 134 -13.81 -6.22 12.78
CA GLU A 134 -14.97 -5.41 12.44
C GLU A 134 -14.54 -4.03 11.93
N GLU A 135 -13.49 -3.46 12.54
CA GLU A 135 -12.91 -2.19 12.11
C GLU A 135 -12.35 -2.22 10.68
N LEU A 136 -11.98 -3.39 10.14
CA LEU A 136 -11.46 -3.55 8.76
C LEU A 136 -12.57 -3.68 7.71
N PHE A 137 -13.84 -3.70 8.11
CA PHE A 137 -14.96 -3.58 7.18
C PHE A 137 -15.32 -2.10 7.03
N TYR A 138 -14.87 -1.49 5.94
CA TYR A 138 -15.04 -0.07 5.73
C TYR A 138 -16.35 0.22 5.03
N ASN A 139 -17.18 1.05 5.67
CA ASN A 139 -18.39 1.60 5.07
C ASN A 139 -18.07 2.85 4.25
N LYS A 140 -19.03 3.30 3.44
CA LYS A 140 -18.92 4.52 2.62
C LYS A 140 -18.46 5.73 3.43
N GLU A 141 -19.04 5.92 4.62
CA GLU A 141 -18.72 7.05 5.50
C GLU A 141 -17.26 7.07 5.91
N LYS A 142 -16.70 5.90 6.27
CA LYS A 142 -15.30 5.77 6.65
C LYS A 142 -14.37 6.10 5.49
N LEU A 143 -14.69 5.61 4.29
CA LEU A 143 -13.92 5.90 3.07
C LEU A 143 -13.95 7.40 2.70
N MET A 144 -15.09 8.06 2.92
CA MET A 144 -15.24 9.51 2.71
C MET A 144 -14.49 10.32 3.77
N GLU A 145 -14.47 9.87 5.03
CA GLU A 145 -13.65 10.45 6.10
C GLU A 145 -12.16 10.38 5.73
N ASN A 146 -11.70 9.22 5.26
CA ASN A 146 -10.33 9.03 4.78
C ASN A 146 -9.99 9.96 3.61
N GLY A 147 -10.93 10.12 2.66
CA GLY A 147 -10.80 11.07 1.57
C GLY A 147 -10.62 12.50 2.07
N ARG A 148 -11.47 12.96 2.98
CA ARG A 148 -11.36 14.31 3.57
C ARG A 148 -10.05 14.52 4.32
N LYS A 149 -9.59 13.51 5.06
CA LYS A 149 -8.35 13.56 5.84
C LYS A 149 -7.11 13.66 4.94
N TRP A 150 -7.10 12.92 3.83
CA TRP A 150 -5.92 12.77 2.96
C TRP A 150 -6.00 13.51 1.62
N GLU A 151 -7.08 14.25 1.33
CA GLU A 151 -7.35 14.88 0.03
C GLU A 151 -6.17 15.72 -0.49
N ARG A 152 -5.52 16.50 0.38
CA ARG A 152 -4.36 17.31 0.00
C ARG A 152 -3.22 16.46 -0.55
N GLN A 153 -2.85 15.40 0.17
CA GLN A 153 -1.76 14.52 -0.22
C GLN A 153 -2.14 13.67 -1.44
N LEU A 154 -3.39 13.21 -1.51
CA LEU A 154 -3.93 12.47 -2.66
C LEU A 154 -3.86 13.32 -3.94
N ALA A 155 -4.32 14.57 -3.86
CA ALA A 155 -4.30 15.50 -4.99
C ALA A 155 -2.86 15.80 -5.46
N GLU A 156 -1.92 16.00 -4.53
CA GLU A 156 -0.49 16.19 -4.85
C GLU A 156 0.09 14.94 -5.54
N ASN A 157 -0.15 13.74 -5.00
CA ASN A 157 0.35 12.48 -5.58
C ASN A 157 -0.19 12.24 -6.99
N ILE A 158 -1.50 12.46 -7.20
CA ILE A 158 -2.13 12.28 -8.51
C ILE A 158 -1.58 13.30 -9.51
N LYS A 159 -1.38 14.55 -9.10
CA LYS A 159 -0.77 15.58 -9.95
C LYS A 159 0.64 15.18 -10.40
N LEU A 160 1.43 14.56 -9.52
CA LEU A 160 2.77 14.06 -9.86
C LEU A 160 2.72 12.86 -10.82
N ASP A 161 1.68 12.03 -10.73
CA ASP A 161 1.51 10.83 -11.55
C ASP A 161 0.86 11.08 -12.92
N THR A 162 0.07 12.15 -13.05
CA THR A 162 -0.77 12.45 -14.23
C THR A 162 -0.01 12.41 -15.57
N ASN A 163 1.27 12.80 -15.58
CA ASN A 163 2.08 12.83 -16.81
C ASN A 163 2.48 11.44 -17.34
N PHE A 164 2.28 10.37 -16.56
CA PHE A 164 2.76 9.02 -16.86
C PHE A 164 1.63 7.98 -16.91
N ARG A 165 0.37 8.44 -16.82
CA ARG A 165 -0.82 7.61 -16.64
C ARG A 165 -1.73 7.66 -17.87
#